data_AF-A0A9P7KDR3-F1
#
_entry.id   AF-A0A9P7KDR3-F1
#
_cell.length_a   1.000
_cell.length_b   1.000
_cell.length_c   1.000
_cell.angle_alpha   90.00
_cell.angle_beta   90.00
_cell.angle_gamma   90.00
#
_symmetry.space_group_name_H-M   'P 1'
#
loop_
_entity.id
_entity.type
_entity.pdbx_description
1 polymer ?
#
loop_
_entity_poly.entity_id
_entity_poly.type
_entity_poly.pdbx_seq_one_letter_code
_entity_poly.pdbx_strand_id
1 'polypeptide(L)'
;MSSSWKDGILLKIVNAIAYFLFLGSNIYTVASPAGIYYYGKETYITPAPWAFLIWSLIHILLLGTVIYQFFPAGKRVIIDGISWRFPLLAVINAIYINLWASHHFILGAHIHHIYYIVKKHHSPQNLTDELFIHLPFSLYHGWTTVLVVLSAFEAFGVNALHHHAGVWTKVFVFLGLFFLEGTAATYAFSTPEGDLPASIAIAWSLWAIFAHQTSSGFVHWSALAFSILALIWVVKGSYGLYTRSRGGRIALSDEERAPLVG
;
A
#
# COMPACT_ATOMS: atom_id res chain seq x y z
N MET A 1 -21.56 -6.54 -28.37
CA MET A 1 -22.61 -6.88 -27.39
C MET A 1 -22.42 -6.00 -26.17
N SER A 2 -23.46 -5.33 -25.68
CA SER A 2 -23.37 -4.54 -24.44
C SER A 2 -23.13 -5.50 -23.26
N SER A 3 -22.13 -5.20 -22.43
CA SER A 3 -21.84 -6.01 -21.23
C SER A 3 -23.02 -5.95 -20.28
N SER A 4 -23.55 -7.10 -19.87
CA SER A 4 -24.58 -7.16 -18.84
C SER A 4 -23.94 -7.01 -17.46
N TRP A 5 -24.65 -6.41 -16.50
CA TRP A 5 -24.19 -6.36 -15.11
C TRP A 5 -24.01 -7.76 -14.50
N LYS A 6 -24.67 -8.77 -15.08
CA LYS A 6 -24.56 -10.19 -14.69
C LYS A 6 -23.31 -10.89 -15.25
N ASP A 7 -22.58 -10.27 -16.17
CA ASP A 7 -21.36 -10.88 -16.72
C ASP A 7 -20.33 -11.06 -15.59
N GLY A 8 -19.78 -12.27 -15.46
CA GLY A 8 -18.82 -12.60 -14.41
C GLY A 8 -19.41 -12.57 -13.00
N ILE A 9 -20.74 -12.76 -12.84
CA ILE A 9 -21.44 -12.63 -11.55
C ILE A 9 -20.84 -13.49 -10.44
N LEU A 10 -20.36 -14.71 -10.77
CA LEU A 10 -19.70 -15.57 -9.79
C LEU A 10 -18.48 -14.87 -9.17
N LEU A 11 -17.58 -14.34 -10.00
CA LEU A 11 -16.40 -13.65 -9.51
C LEU A 11 -16.76 -12.35 -8.78
N LYS A 12 -17.80 -11.63 -9.21
CA LYS A 12 -18.29 -10.44 -8.50
C LYS A 12 -18.75 -10.76 -7.07
N ILE A 13 -19.52 -11.84 -6.91
CA ILE A 13 -19.98 -12.32 -5.60
C ILE A 13 -18.78 -12.76 -4.75
N VAL A 14 -17.85 -13.54 -5.33
CA VAL A 14 -16.63 -13.97 -4.63
C VAL A 14 -15.78 -12.78 -4.19
N ASN A 15 -15.62 -11.75 -5.03
CA ASN A 15 -14.92 -10.51 -4.67
C ASN A 15 -15.60 -9.80 -3.49
N ALA A 16 -16.93 -9.74 -3.47
CA ALA A 16 -17.67 -9.14 -2.35
C ALA A 16 -17.45 -9.92 -1.04
N ILE A 17 -17.57 -11.25 -1.08
CA ILE A 17 -17.31 -12.12 0.08
C ILE A 17 -15.86 -11.95 0.55
N ALA A 18 -14.90 -12.02 -0.38
CA ALA A 18 -13.48 -11.85 -0.09
C ALA A 18 -13.18 -10.50 0.58
N TYR A 19 -13.80 -9.42 0.11
CA TYR A 19 -13.68 -8.10 0.72
C TYR A 19 -14.18 -8.09 2.17
N PHE A 20 -15.36 -8.66 2.45
CA PHE A 20 -15.89 -8.69 3.82
C PHE A 20 -15.06 -9.58 4.76
N LEU A 21 -14.52 -10.70 4.25
CA LEU A 21 -13.58 -11.54 5.01
C LEU A 21 -12.29 -10.77 5.33
N PHE A 22 -11.74 -10.06 4.34
CA PHE A 22 -10.54 -9.24 4.49
C PHE A 22 -10.76 -8.08 5.48
N LEU A 23 -11.87 -7.37 5.36
CA LEU A 23 -12.29 -6.32 6.32
C LEU A 23 -12.42 -6.89 7.73
N GLY A 24 -13.13 -8.00 7.89
CA GLY A 24 -13.31 -8.68 9.17
C GLY A 24 -11.98 -9.08 9.81
N SER A 25 -11.04 -9.62 9.01
CA SER A 25 -9.71 -9.99 9.48
C SER A 25 -8.91 -8.79 10.01
N ASN A 26 -8.96 -7.64 9.33
CA ASN A 26 -8.30 -6.42 9.79
C ASN A 26 -8.98 -5.81 11.01
N ILE A 27 -10.32 -5.80 11.07
CA ILE A 27 -11.04 -5.36 12.27
C ILE A 27 -10.64 -6.23 13.47
N TYR A 28 -10.51 -7.54 13.27
CA TYR A 28 -10.07 -8.45 14.32
C TYR A 28 -8.66 -8.11 14.84
N THR A 29 -7.72 -7.69 13.99
CA THR A 29 -6.38 -7.27 14.46
C THR A 29 -6.38 -6.06 15.40
N VAL A 30 -7.40 -5.20 15.30
CA VAL A 30 -7.57 -4.02 16.17
C VAL A 30 -8.43 -4.33 17.39
N ALA A 31 -9.53 -5.08 17.20
CA ALA A 31 -10.55 -5.34 18.22
C ALA A 31 -10.30 -6.61 19.05
N SER A 32 -9.34 -7.46 18.64
CA SER A 32 -8.97 -8.64 19.42
C SER A 32 -8.46 -8.24 20.81
N PRO A 33 -8.78 -9.00 21.88
CA PRO A 33 -8.26 -8.76 23.22
C PRO A 33 -6.73 -8.70 23.30
N ALA A 34 -6.05 -9.36 22.36
CA ALA A 34 -4.60 -9.36 22.23
C ALA A 34 -4.05 -8.22 21.36
N GLY A 35 -4.89 -7.29 20.89
CA GLY A 35 -4.61 -6.10 20.09
C GLY A 35 -3.25 -6.14 19.38
N ILE A 36 -3.14 -6.85 18.26
CA ILE A 36 -1.84 -7.30 17.74
C ILE A 36 -0.92 -6.11 17.41
N TYR A 37 -1.49 -4.97 17.00
CA TYR A 37 -0.76 -3.71 16.77
C TYR A 37 -0.28 -3.01 18.05
N TYR A 38 -0.81 -3.37 19.22
CA TYR A 38 -0.49 -2.78 20.52
C TYR A 38 0.38 -3.69 21.40
N TYR A 39 0.34 -5.01 21.19
CA TYR A 39 1.04 -6.00 22.02
C TYR A 39 2.08 -6.84 21.26
N GLY A 40 2.38 -6.47 20.02
CA GLY A 40 3.50 -7.04 19.25
C GLY A 40 4.86 -6.73 19.88
N LYS A 41 5.91 -7.35 19.36
CA LYS A 41 7.28 -7.05 19.78
C LYS A 41 7.62 -5.60 19.39
N GLU A 42 7.84 -4.76 20.39
CA GLU A 42 8.28 -3.39 20.17
C GLU A 42 9.69 -3.36 19.57
N THR A 43 9.87 -2.63 18.47
CA THR A 43 11.16 -2.48 17.78
C THR A 43 11.47 -1.01 17.55
N TYR A 44 12.72 -0.73 17.18
CA TYR A 44 13.16 0.64 16.86
C TYR A 44 12.65 1.17 15.50
N ILE A 45 11.76 0.44 14.81
CA ILE A 45 11.06 0.94 13.62
C ILE A 45 9.54 0.90 13.81
N THR A 46 9.04 0.49 14.98
CA THR A 46 7.61 0.42 15.25
C THR A 46 6.99 1.82 15.12
N PRO A 47 5.92 2.00 14.31
CA PRO A 47 5.23 3.27 14.18
C PRO A 47 4.25 3.51 15.32
N ALA A 48 3.81 4.75 15.48
CA ALA A 48 2.72 5.06 16.39
C ALA A 48 1.44 4.29 16.00
N PRO A 49 0.60 3.84 16.95
CA PRO A 49 -0.57 3.02 16.64
C PRO A 49 -1.58 3.64 15.67
N TRP A 50 -1.65 4.98 15.62
CA TRP A 50 -2.52 5.68 14.68
C TRP A 50 -2.10 5.49 13.21
N ALA A 51 -0.87 5.02 12.92
CA ALA A 51 -0.42 4.71 11.57
C ALA A 51 -1.36 3.70 10.88
N PHE A 52 -1.85 2.74 11.65
CA PHE A 52 -2.71 1.66 11.17
C PHE A 52 -4.12 2.13 10.78
N LEU A 53 -4.50 3.39 11.06
CA LEU A 53 -5.75 3.98 10.53
C LEU A 53 -5.78 4.06 9.01
N ILE A 54 -4.63 3.95 8.34
CA ILE A 54 -4.55 3.81 6.88
C ILE A 54 -5.35 2.60 6.37
N TRP A 55 -5.49 1.53 7.17
CA TRP A 55 -6.33 0.40 6.83
C TRP A 55 -7.78 0.82 6.63
N SER A 56 -8.33 1.69 7.48
CA SER A 56 -9.70 2.18 7.35
C SER A 56 -9.91 2.87 6.00
N LEU A 57 -8.94 3.71 5.59
CA LEU A 57 -8.97 4.38 4.28
C LEU A 57 -8.89 3.37 3.13
N ILE A 58 -7.97 2.41 3.18
CA ILE A 58 -7.83 1.34 2.17
C ILE A 58 -9.14 0.56 2.03
N HIS A 59 -9.79 0.17 3.14
CA HIS A 59 -11.03 -0.60 3.09
C HIS A 59 -12.19 0.21 2.52
N ILE A 60 -12.32 1.49 2.86
CA ILE A 60 -13.35 2.37 2.27
C ILE A 60 -13.18 2.45 0.74
N LEU A 61 -11.94 2.62 0.27
CA LEU A 61 -11.65 2.68 -1.16
C LEU A 61 -11.92 1.33 -1.86
N LEU A 62 -11.54 0.22 -1.22
CA LEU A 62 -11.79 -1.12 -1.74
C LEU A 62 -13.28 -1.48 -1.75
N LEU A 63 -14.09 -0.98 -0.82
CA LEU A 63 -15.55 -1.08 -0.90
C LEU A 63 -16.05 -0.40 -2.18
N GLY A 64 -15.51 0.78 -2.47
CA GLY A 64 -15.72 1.47 -3.73
C GLY A 64 -15.35 0.60 -4.93
N THR A 65 -14.19 -0.07 -4.92
CA THR A 65 -13.77 -1.03 -5.96
C THR A 65 -14.78 -2.17 -6.14
N VAL A 66 -15.23 -2.78 -5.04
CA VAL A 66 -16.19 -3.90 -5.05
C VAL A 66 -17.56 -3.47 -5.55
N ILE A 67 -17.98 -2.22 -5.33
CA ILE A 67 -19.19 -1.67 -5.93
C ILE A 67 -18.93 -1.35 -7.42
N TYR A 68 -17.75 -0.83 -7.74
CA TYR A 68 -17.41 -0.38 -9.09
C TYR A 68 -17.32 -1.52 -10.11
N GLN A 69 -16.99 -2.74 -9.69
CA GLN A 69 -16.94 -3.92 -10.57
C GLN A 69 -18.28 -4.22 -11.29
N PHE A 70 -19.41 -3.72 -10.78
CA PHE A 70 -20.73 -3.90 -11.38
C PHE A 70 -20.99 -2.97 -12.58
N PHE A 71 -20.15 -1.95 -12.78
CA PHE A 71 -20.21 -1.03 -13.90
C PHE A 71 -19.33 -1.52 -15.06
N PRO A 72 -19.62 -1.16 -16.32
CA PRO A 72 -18.85 -1.65 -17.48
C PRO A 72 -17.34 -1.38 -17.40
N ALA A 73 -16.95 -0.17 -16.96
CA ALA A 73 -15.56 0.21 -16.80
C ALA A 73 -14.87 -0.58 -15.68
N GLY A 74 -15.51 -0.69 -14.50
CA GLY A 74 -14.98 -1.48 -13.39
C GLY A 74 -14.91 -2.97 -13.71
N LYS A 75 -15.89 -3.56 -14.41
CA LYS A 75 -15.85 -4.96 -14.87
C LYS A 75 -14.61 -5.21 -15.72
N ARG A 76 -14.34 -4.36 -16.72
CA ARG A 76 -13.21 -4.51 -17.65
C ARG A 76 -11.86 -4.65 -16.92
N VAL A 77 -11.68 -3.92 -15.82
CA VAL A 77 -10.40 -3.96 -15.09
C VAL A 77 -10.42 -4.99 -13.96
N ILE A 78 -11.47 -5.00 -13.14
CA ILE A 78 -11.52 -5.81 -11.91
C ILE A 78 -11.83 -7.28 -12.23
N ILE A 79 -12.79 -7.54 -13.12
CA ILE A 79 -13.23 -8.90 -13.46
C ILE A 79 -12.34 -9.48 -14.56
N ASP A 80 -12.17 -8.73 -15.66
CA ASP A 80 -11.47 -9.25 -16.83
C ASP A 80 -9.94 -9.14 -16.70
N GLY A 81 -9.43 -8.10 -16.00
CA GLY A 81 -7.99 -7.88 -15.78
C GLY A 81 -7.46 -8.53 -14.50
N ILE A 82 -7.85 -8.00 -13.33
CA ILE A 82 -7.39 -8.48 -12.02
C ILE A 82 -7.86 -9.93 -11.80
N SER A 83 -9.12 -10.22 -12.12
CA SER A 83 -9.71 -11.55 -12.07
C SER A 83 -9.60 -12.20 -10.67
N TRP A 84 -9.41 -13.52 -10.60
CA TRP A 84 -9.26 -14.32 -9.37
C TRP A 84 -8.11 -13.92 -8.44
N ARG A 85 -7.29 -12.94 -8.83
CA ARG A 85 -6.22 -12.41 -7.98
C ARG A 85 -6.77 -11.60 -6.81
N PHE A 86 -7.91 -10.92 -6.99
CA PHE A 86 -8.52 -10.14 -5.90
C PHE A 86 -8.99 -11.02 -4.73
N PRO A 87 -9.73 -12.12 -4.93
CA PRO A 87 -10.06 -13.03 -3.84
C PRO A 87 -8.84 -13.71 -3.23
N LEU A 88 -7.84 -14.07 -4.08
CA LEU A 88 -6.60 -14.65 -3.61
C LEU A 88 -5.85 -13.71 -2.66
N LEU A 89 -5.84 -12.40 -2.93
CA LEU A 89 -5.26 -11.40 -2.04
C LEU A 89 -5.89 -11.43 -0.64
N ALA A 90 -7.23 -11.53 -0.55
CA ALA A 90 -7.93 -11.61 0.72
C ALA A 90 -7.54 -12.88 1.52
N VAL A 91 -7.45 -14.03 0.84
CA VAL A 91 -7.02 -15.30 1.47
C VAL A 91 -5.60 -15.20 1.99
N ILE A 92 -4.67 -14.70 1.17
CA ILE A 92 -3.27 -14.55 1.54
C ILE A 92 -3.11 -13.56 2.69
N ASN A 93 -3.86 -12.46 2.68
CA ASN A 93 -3.83 -11.52 3.78
C ASN A 93 -4.37 -12.14 5.08
N ALA A 94 -5.44 -12.92 5.01
CA ALA A 94 -5.95 -13.63 6.18
C ALA A 94 -4.92 -14.62 6.75
N ILE A 95 -4.19 -15.34 5.88
CA ILE A 95 -3.06 -16.20 6.27
C ILE A 95 -1.96 -15.36 6.93
N TYR A 96 -1.57 -14.24 6.32
CA TYR A 96 -0.56 -13.34 6.88
C TYR A 96 -0.94 -12.85 8.29
N ILE A 97 -2.17 -12.37 8.49
CA ILE A 97 -2.65 -11.92 9.80
C ILE A 97 -2.61 -13.06 10.81
N ASN A 98 -3.04 -14.27 10.44
CA ASN A 98 -3.05 -15.42 11.35
C ASN A 98 -1.63 -15.88 11.73
N LEU A 99 -0.71 -15.89 10.77
CA LEU A 99 0.70 -16.19 11.00
C LEU A 99 1.37 -15.13 11.88
N TRP A 100 1.08 -13.86 11.63
CA TRP A 100 1.58 -12.75 12.42
C TRP A 100 1.06 -12.82 13.87
N ALA A 101 -0.24 -13.09 14.05
CA ALA A 101 -0.85 -13.34 15.36
C ALA A 101 -0.20 -14.52 16.11
N SER A 102 0.34 -15.49 15.38
CA SER A 102 1.01 -16.68 15.91
C SER A 102 2.54 -16.51 16.02
N HIS A 103 3.08 -15.30 15.81
CA HIS A 103 4.51 -14.99 15.79
C HIS A 103 5.34 -15.79 14.75
N HIS A 104 4.68 -16.29 13.70
CA HIS A 104 5.33 -16.90 12.55
C HIS A 104 5.49 -15.87 11.44
N PHE A 105 6.65 -15.24 11.35
CA PHE A 105 6.87 -14.15 10.40
C PHE A 105 7.23 -14.69 9.01
N ILE A 106 6.31 -14.54 8.04
CA ILE A 106 6.56 -14.84 6.62
C ILE A 106 6.35 -13.57 5.80
N LEU A 107 7.26 -13.32 4.85
CA LEU A 107 7.17 -12.21 3.90
C LEU A 107 6.10 -12.51 2.83
N GLY A 108 5.01 -11.75 2.81
CA GLY A 108 3.94 -11.87 1.82
C GLY A 108 4.10 -10.89 0.65
N ALA A 109 4.47 -11.36 -0.55
CA ALA A 109 4.74 -10.52 -1.73
C ALA A 109 3.55 -10.38 -2.72
N HIS A 110 2.36 -10.85 -2.38
CA HIS A 110 1.30 -11.11 -3.37
C HIS A 110 0.58 -9.85 -3.89
N ILE A 111 0.51 -8.80 -3.09
CA ILE A 111 -0.05 -7.49 -3.46
C ILE A 111 0.72 -6.80 -4.61
N HIS A 112 2.02 -7.05 -4.73
CA HIS A 112 2.86 -6.48 -5.78
C HIS A 112 2.38 -6.87 -7.19
N HIS A 113 1.90 -8.10 -7.36
CA HIS A 113 1.46 -8.58 -8.67
C HIS A 113 0.15 -7.91 -9.13
N ILE A 114 -0.78 -7.65 -8.21
CA ILE A 114 -2.02 -6.92 -8.53
C ILE A 114 -1.70 -5.47 -8.87
N TYR A 115 -0.83 -4.83 -8.09
CA TYR A 115 -0.34 -3.48 -8.36
C TYR A 115 0.29 -3.39 -9.76
N TYR A 116 1.18 -4.31 -10.11
CA TYR A 116 1.82 -4.35 -11.42
C TYR A 116 0.80 -4.48 -12.56
N ILE A 117 -0.19 -5.36 -12.44
CA ILE A 117 -1.22 -5.52 -13.48
C ILE A 117 -2.04 -4.23 -13.64
N VAL A 118 -2.50 -3.64 -12.54
CA VAL A 118 -3.30 -2.42 -12.57
C VAL A 118 -2.50 -1.27 -13.18
N LYS A 119 -1.25 -1.05 -12.77
CA LYS A 119 -0.44 0.07 -13.27
C LYS A 119 0.06 -0.13 -14.70
N LYS A 120 0.45 -1.34 -15.08
CA LYS A 120 1.08 -1.60 -16.38
C LYS A 120 0.10 -1.92 -17.49
N HIS A 121 -1.00 -2.61 -17.18
CA HIS A 121 -1.91 -3.13 -18.20
C HIS A 121 -3.25 -2.39 -18.27
N HIS A 122 -3.53 -1.46 -17.36
CA HIS A 122 -4.81 -0.76 -17.31
C HIS A 122 -4.62 0.72 -16.99
N SER A 123 -4.34 1.58 -17.98
CA SER A 123 -4.30 3.02 -17.73
C SER A 123 -5.69 3.57 -17.34
N PRO A 124 -5.79 4.46 -16.34
CA PRO A 124 -7.06 5.04 -15.90
C PRO A 124 -7.69 5.83 -17.05
N GLN A 125 -8.95 5.53 -17.39
CA GLN A 125 -9.65 6.22 -18.49
C GLN A 125 -10.39 7.46 -18.00
N ASN A 126 -10.69 7.54 -16.71
CA ASN A 126 -11.41 8.65 -16.07
C ASN A 126 -11.08 8.72 -14.57
N LEU A 127 -11.56 9.77 -13.89
CA LEU A 127 -11.32 9.98 -12.45
C LEU A 127 -11.92 8.87 -11.58
N THR A 128 -13.01 8.24 -12.02
CA THR A 128 -13.67 7.15 -11.31
C THR A 128 -12.82 5.88 -11.33
N ASP A 129 -12.15 5.58 -12.45
CA ASP A 129 -11.16 4.50 -12.55
C ASP A 129 -9.96 4.78 -11.64
N GLU A 130 -9.46 6.01 -11.65
CA GLU A 130 -8.37 6.41 -10.76
C GLU A 130 -8.75 6.19 -9.30
N LEU A 131 -9.93 6.68 -8.88
CA LEU A 131 -10.39 6.65 -7.49
C LEU A 131 -10.71 5.24 -6.98
N PHE A 132 -11.38 4.42 -7.77
CA PHE A 132 -11.87 3.10 -7.32
C PHE A 132 -11.04 1.92 -7.80
N ILE A 133 -10.04 2.12 -8.66
CA ILE A 133 -9.14 1.05 -9.10
C ILE A 133 -7.71 1.40 -8.70
N HIS A 134 -7.16 2.49 -9.23
CA HIS A 134 -5.72 2.77 -9.05
C HIS A 134 -5.37 3.17 -7.62
N LEU A 135 -6.14 4.08 -7.04
CA LEU A 135 -5.91 4.64 -5.72
C LEU A 135 -5.88 3.55 -4.63
N PRO A 136 -6.89 2.66 -4.48
CA PRO A 136 -6.87 1.62 -3.44
C PRO A 136 -5.69 0.66 -3.58
N PHE A 137 -5.40 0.16 -4.79
CA PHE A 137 -4.31 -0.82 -4.97
C PHE A 137 -2.92 -0.19 -4.82
N SER A 138 -2.73 1.06 -5.24
CA SER A 138 -1.49 1.80 -5.02
C SER A 138 -1.26 2.06 -3.53
N LEU A 139 -2.27 2.58 -2.82
CA LEU A 139 -2.19 2.85 -1.39
C LEU A 139 -1.91 1.57 -0.60
N TYR A 140 -2.58 0.46 -0.96
CA TYR A 140 -2.34 -0.84 -0.33
C TYR A 140 -0.93 -1.39 -0.65
N HIS A 141 -0.41 -1.19 -1.87
CA HIS A 141 0.96 -1.60 -2.22
C HIS A 141 2.03 -0.82 -1.45
N GLY A 142 1.86 0.50 -1.33
CA GLY A 142 2.75 1.33 -0.50
C GLY A 142 2.72 0.91 0.98
N TRP A 143 1.52 0.69 1.53
CA TRP A 143 1.36 0.25 2.93
C TRP A 143 1.94 -1.14 3.20
N THR A 144 1.74 -2.09 2.29
CA THR A 144 2.30 -3.45 2.44
C THR A 144 3.81 -3.48 2.36
N THR A 145 4.42 -2.57 1.58
CA THR A 145 5.87 -2.39 1.59
C THR A 145 6.38 -1.98 2.96
N VAL A 146 5.65 -1.09 3.65
CA VAL A 146 5.95 -0.73 5.05
C VAL A 146 5.80 -1.93 5.97
N LEU A 147 4.68 -2.66 5.87
CA LEU A 147 4.43 -3.85 6.71
C LEU A 147 5.53 -4.90 6.55
N VAL A 148 6.03 -5.14 5.33
CA VAL A 148 7.15 -6.05 5.08
C VAL A 148 8.39 -5.64 5.88
N VAL A 149 8.71 -4.34 5.90
CA VAL A 149 9.83 -3.83 6.71
C VAL A 149 9.54 -4.02 8.19
N LEU A 150 8.36 -3.64 8.68
CA LEU A 150 7.99 -3.81 10.10
C LEU A 150 8.08 -5.27 10.53
N SER A 151 7.52 -6.20 9.76
CA SER A 151 7.57 -7.65 10.03
C SER A 151 9.00 -8.18 10.06
N ALA A 152 9.90 -7.66 9.21
CA ALA A 152 11.31 -8.06 9.23
C ALA A 152 11.99 -7.64 10.54
N PHE A 153 11.71 -6.43 11.04
CA PHE A 153 12.24 -5.99 12.34
C PHE A 153 11.60 -6.72 13.52
N GLU A 154 10.31 -7.06 13.45
CA GLU A 154 9.70 -7.89 14.48
C GLU A 154 10.32 -9.29 14.51
N ALA A 155 10.54 -9.90 13.33
CA ALA A 155 11.17 -11.22 13.23
C ALA A 155 12.62 -11.24 13.72
N PHE A 156 13.44 -10.28 13.27
CA PHE A 156 14.91 -10.36 13.41
C PHE A 156 15.52 -9.27 14.30
N GLY A 157 14.78 -8.21 14.61
CA GLY A 157 15.26 -7.08 15.42
C GLY A 157 15.31 -7.39 16.91
N VAL A 158 15.79 -6.42 17.70
CA VAL A 158 15.77 -6.51 19.17
C VAL A 158 14.45 -5.96 19.73
N ASN A 159 14.00 -6.48 20.88
CA ASN A 159 12.86 -5.90 21.59
C ASN A 159 13.31 -4.62 22.31
N ALA A 160 12.77 -3.47 21.89
CA ALA A 160 13.18 -2.16 22.41
C ALA A 160 12.72 -1.90 23.85
N LEU A 161 11.77 -2.69 24.39
CA LEU A 161 11.37 -2.62 25.81
C LEU A 161 12.40 -3.26 26.74
N HIS A 162 13.25 -4.15 26.22
CA HIS A 162 14.22 -4.90 27.02
C HIS A 162 15.68 -4.59 26.66
N HIS A 163 15.94 -4.06 25.46
CA HIS A 163 17.28 -3.82 24.95
C HIS A 163 17.42 -2.43 24.37
N HIS A 164 18.52 -1.75 24.72
CA HIS A 164 18.90 -0.49 24.09
C HIS A 164 19.38 -0.69 22.64
N ALA A 165 19.19 0.33 21.80
CA ALA A 165 19.65 0.33 20.42
C ALA A 165 21.19 0.31 20.33
N GLY A 166 21.76 -0.86 20.07
CA GLY A 166 23.16 -1.02 19.71
C GLY A 166 23.49 -0.42 18.34
N VAL A 167 24.77 -0.38 17.98
CA VAL A 167 25.25 0.19 16.71
C VAL A 167 24.59 -0.51 15.52
N TRP A 168 24.57 -1.83 15.50
CA TRP A 168 23.95 -2.59 14.41
C TRP A 168 22.43 -2.36 14.32
N THR A 169 21.72 -2.27 15.45
CA THR A 169 20.30 -1.91 15.46
C THR A 169 20.07 -0.56 14.80
N LYS A 170 20.88 0.45 15.13
CA LYS A 170 20.80 1.78 14.52
C LYS A 170 21.08 1.73 13.02
N VAL A 171 22.11 1.01 12.59
CA VAL A 171 22.45 0.84 11.17
C VAL A 171 21.31 0.19 10.40
N PHE A 172 20.77 -0.94 10.88
CA PHE A 172 19.68 -1.61 10.19
C PHE A 172 18.42 -0.76 10.14
N VAL A 173 18.04 -0.10 11.24
CA VAL A 173 16.88 0.82 11.26
C VAL A 173 17.08 1.93 10.24
N PHE A 174 18.27 2.54 10.17
CA PHE A 174 18.57 3.56 9.17
C PHE A 174 18.42 3.02 7.74
N LEU A 175 18.93 1.82 7.46
CA LEU A 175 18.77 1.18 6.14
C LEU A 175 17.30 0.87 5.82
N GLY A 176 16.51 0.47 6.82
CA GLY A 176 15.06 0.27 6.67
C GLY A 176 14.33 1.57 6.33
N LEU A 177 14.63 2.66 7.05
CA LEU A 177 14.07 3.99 6.76
C LEU A 177 14.50 4.51 5.38
N PHE A 178 15.77 4.35 5.03
CA PHE A 178 16.31 4.71 3.72
C PHE A 178 15.67 3.90 2.59
N PHE A 179 15.46 2.60 2.78
CA PHE A 179 14.75 1.77 1.83
C PHE A 179 13.31 2.25 1.60
N LEU A 180 12.58 2.57 2.67
CA LEU A 180 11.23 3.11 2.56
C LEU A 180 11.23 4.45 1.82
N GLU A 181 12.12 5.37 2.18
CA GLU A 181 12.23 6.67 1.51
C GLU A 181 12.59 6.54 0.03
N GLY A 182 13.59 5.72 -0.31
CA GLY A 182 13.96 5.45 -1.70
C GLY A 182 12.84 4.79 -2.50
N THR A 183 12.01 3.98 -1.85
CA THR A 183 10.80 3.44 -2.47
C THR A 183 9.76 4.54 -2.71
N ALA A 184 9.55 5.45 -1.76
CA ALA A 184 8.67 6.62 -1.95
C ALA A 184 9.12 7.51 -3.12
N ALA A 185 10.43 7.72 -3.26
CA ALA A 185 11.02 8.42 -4.40
C ALA A 185 10.74 7.65 -5.71
N THR A 186 10.99 6.33 -5.72
CA THR A 186 10.74 5.48 -6.88
C THR A 186 9.27 5.57 -7.35
N TYR A 187 8.31 5.53 -6.43
CA TYR A 187 6.90 5.75 -6.76
C TYR A 187 6.67 7.14 -7.38
N ALA A 188 7.22 8.20 -6.78
CA ALA A 188 7.04 9.54 -7.29
C ALA A 188 7.64 9.73 -8.70
N PHE A 189 8.68 8.97 -9.07
CA PHE A 189 9.31 9.03 -10.40
C PHE A 189 8.88 7.91 -11.36
N SER A 190 8.00 7.00 -10.95
CA SER A 190 7.59 5.84 -11.77
C SER A 190 6.83 6.22 -13.04
N THR A 191 6.12 7.35 -13.04
CA THR A 191 5.45 7.95 -14.21
C THR A 191 5.63 9.48 -14.17
N PRO A 192 5.29 10.21 -15.25
CA PRO A 192 5.33 11.68 -15.23
C PRO A 192 4.52 12.30 -14.09
N GLU A 193 3.39 11.69 -13.73
CA GLU A 193 2.53 12.09 -12.61
C GLU A 193 2.98 11.50 -11.27
N GLY A 194 3.75 10.41 -11.29
CA GLY A 194 4.13 9.63 -10.12
C GLY A 194 2.98 8.79 -9.56
N ASP A 195 3.32 7.89 -8.64
CA ASP A 195 2.35 7.10 -7.88
C ASP A 195 2.09 7.70 -6.49
N LEU A 196 1.32 8.78 -6.49
CA LEU A 196 1.04 9.58 -5.30
C LEU A 196 0.49 8.77 -4.10
N PRO A 197 -0.50 7.85 -4.26
CA PRO A 197 -1.07 7.15 -3.10
C PRO A 197 -0.06 6.25 -2.40
N ALA A 198 0.76 5.51 -3.14
CA ALA A 198 1.83 4.69 -2.57
C ALA A 198 2.88 5.54 -1.83
N SER A 199 3.31 6.67 -2.41
CA SER A 199 4.21 7.62 -1.73
C SER A 199 3.60 8.20 -0.45
N ILE A 200 2.29 8.51 -0.44
CA ILE A 200 1.56 8.98 0.77
C ILE A 200 1.59 7.92 1.86
N ALA A 201 1.33 6.65 1.55
CA ALA A 201 1.37 5.57 2.54
C ALA A 201 2.72 5.48 3.24
N ILE A 202 3.82 5.61 2.48
CA ILE A 202 5.17 5.57 3.05
C ILE A 202 5.46 6.84 3.86
N ALA A 203 5.14 8.03 3.35
CA ALA A 203 5.38 9.29 4.06
C ALA A 203 4.62 9.33 5.41
N TRP A 204 3.36 8.89 5.41
CA TRP A 204 2.52 8.69 6.60
C TRP A 204 3.19 7.77 7.62
N SER A 205 3.75 6.65 7.14
CA SER A 205 4.41 5.66 7.98
C SER A 205 5.70 6.19 8.60
N LEU A 206 6.55 6.85 7.81
CA LEU A 206 7.80 7.46 8.30
C LEU A 206 7.51 8.53 9.37
N TRP A 207 6.44 9.33 9.17
CA TRP A 207 5.99 10.28 10.18
C TRP A 207 5.55 9.59 11.48
N ALA A 208 4.83 8.48 11.36
CA ALA A 208 4.40 7.71 12.53
C ALA A 208 5.57 7.06 13.28
N ILE A 209 6.59 6.59 12.57
CA ILE A 209 7.82 6.06 13.17
C ILE A 209 8.53 7.18 13.93
N PHE A 210 8.69 8.36 13.33
CA PHE A 210 9.24 9.53 14.01
C PHE A 210 8.48 9.86 15.30
N ALA A 211 7.15 9.93 15.23
CA ALA A 211 6.30 10.29 16.36
C ALA A 211 6.40 9.31 17.55
N HIS A 212 6.64 8.03 17.26
CA HIS A 212 6.71 6.98 18.27
C HIS A 212 8.11 6.76 18.83
N GLN A 213 9.12 6.80 17.96
CA GLN A 213 10.50 6.46 18.31
C GLN A 213 11.18 7.63 19.03
N THR A 214 11.07 7.68 20.35
CA THR A 214 11.66 8.75 21.19
C THR A 214 12.86 8.30 22.03
N SER A 215 13.05 6.99 22.19
CA SER A 215 14.08 6.40 23.06
C SER A 215 15.50 6.46 22.48
N SER A 216 15.63 6.57 21.16
CA SER A 216 16.92 6.65 20.45
C SER A 216 16.94 7.89 19.57
N GLY A 217 17.69 8.92 19.97
CA GLY A 217 17.76 10.18 19.23
C GLY A 217 18.20 9.99 17.77
N PHE A 218 19.13 9.07 17.49
CA PHE A 218 19.55 8.76 16.12
C PHE A 218 18.39 8.26 15.26
N VAL A 219 17.58 7.33 15.79
CA VAL A 219 16.42 6.77 15.07
C VAL A 219 15.36 7.85 14.89
N HIS A 220 15.04 8.59 15.96
CA HIS A 220 14.05 9.66 15.97
C HIS A 220 14.33 10.69 14.86
N TRP A 221 15.53 11.26 14.84
CA TRP A 221 15.88 12.31 13.88
C TRP A 221 16.08 11.77 12.46
N SER A 222 16.55 10.53 12.31
CA SER A 222 16.62 9.89 10.98
C SER A 222 15.23 9.68 10.38
N ALA A 223 14.27 9.21 11.19
CA ALA A 223 12.89 9.04 10.76
C ALA A 223 12.25 10.38 10.37
N LEU A 224 12.52 11.45 11.12
CA LEU A 224 12.06 12.79 10.75
C LEU A 224 12.63 13.25 9.41
N ALA A 225 13.95 13.13 9.23
CA ALA A 225 14.61 13.55 8.00
C ALA A 225 14.04 12.82 6.78
N PHE A 226 13.91 11.50 6.86
CA PHE A 226 13.30 10.71 5.78
C PHE A 226 11.81 10.98 5.60
N SER A 227 11.06 11.27 6.66
CA SER A 227 9.66 11.69 6.54
C SER A 227 9.52 13.01 5.77
N ILE A 228 10.36 14.00 6.07
CA ILE A 228 10.39 15.28 5.34
C ILE A 228 10.74 15.07 3.87
N LEU A 229 11.75 14.25 3.57
CA LEU A 229 12.11 13.90 2.19
C LEU A 229 10.95 13.21 1.47
N ALA A 230 10.28 12.25 2.13
CA ALA A 230 9.11 11.59 1.57
C ALA A 230 7.95 12.56 1.29
N LEU A 231 7.76 13.58 2.12
CA LEU A 231 6.77 14.64 1.87
C LEU A 231 7.10 15.47 0.62
N ILE A 232 8.38 15.69 0.31
CA ILE A 232 8.78 16.35 -0.95
C ILE A 232 8.32 15.52 -2.16
N TRP A 233 8.42 14.19 -2.09
CA TRP A 233 7.95 13.29 -3.13
C TRP A 233 6.42 13.33 -3.29
N VAL A 234 5.69 13.42 -2.17
CA VAL A 234 4.23 13.62 -2.17
C VAL A 234 3.85 14.94 -2.83
N VAL A 235 4.57 16.03 -2.53
CA VAL A 235 4.34 17.35 -3.17
C VAL A 235 4.62 17.27 -4.67
N LYS A 236 5.71 16.62 -5.08
CA LYS A 236 6.04 16.41 -6.50
C LYS A 236 4.96 15.62 -7.24
N GLY A 237 4.49 14.51 -6.67
CA GLY A 237 3.39 13.72 -7.25
C GLY A 237 2.08 14.52 -7.32
N SER A 238 1.77 15.31 -6.28
CA SER A 238 0.60 16.19 -6.26
C SER A 238 0.67 17.25 -7.37
N TYR A 239 1.84 17.84 -7.59
CA TYR A 239 2.08 18.78 -8.69
C TYR A 239 1.94 18.11 -10.07
N GLY A 240 2.47 16.89 -10.24
CA GLY A 240 2.30 16.09 -11.44
C GLY A 240 0.81 15.83 -11.77
N LEU A 241 0.03 15.44 -10.76
CA LEU A 241 -1.41 15.23 -10.92
C LEU A 241 -2.17 16.53 -11.27
N TYR A 242 -1.84 17.63 -10.58
CA TYR A 242 -2.46 18.94 -10.82
C TYR A 242 -2.20 19.46 -12.24
N THR A 243 -0.95 19.36 -12.71
CA THR A 243 -0.57 19.77 -14.07
C THR A 243 -1.26 18.93 -15.13
N ARG A 244 -1.40 17.61 -14.93
CA ARG A 244 -2.21 16.74 -15.80
C ARG A 244 -3.67 17.20 -15.87
N SER A 245 -4.29 17.43 -14.71
CA SER A 245 -5.70 17.83 -14.63
C SER A 245 -5.98 19.18 -15.31
N ARG A 246 -5.03 20.12 -15.31
CA ARG A 246 -5.15 21.41 -15.99
C ARG A 246 -4.75 21.39 -17.46
N GLY A 247 -3.82 20.52 -17.84
CA GLY A 247 -3.25 20.49 -19.18
C GLY A 247 -4.15 19.88 -20.26
N GLY A 248 -5.29 19.25 -19.89
CA GLY A 248 -6.18 18.59 -20.85
C GLY A 248 -5.51 17.47 -21.67
N ARG A 249 -4.27 17.10 -21.33
CA ARG A 249 -3.51 16.04 -21.99
C ARG A 249 -4.09 14.72 -21.57
N ILE A 250 -5.02 14.23 -22.37
CA ILE A 250 -5.24 12.79 -22.54
C ILE A 250 -3.84 12.22 -22.78
N ALA A 251 -3.36 11.41 -21.84
CA ALA A 251 -2.11 10.69 -22.01
C ALA A 251 -2.31 9.79 -23.23
N LEU A 252 -1.77 10.21 -24.38
CA LEU A 252 -1.51 9.31 -25.48
C LEU A 252 -0.65 8.19 -24.88
N SER A 253 -1.13 6.96 -24.95
CA SER A 253 -0.44 5.76 -24.47
C SER A 253 1.01 5.78 -24.92
N ASP A 254 1.92 5.26 -24.09
CA ASP A 254 3.36 5.15 -24.42
C ASP A 254 3.61 4.41 -25.75
N GLU A 255 2.63 3.65 -26.26
CA GLU A 255 2.62 3.05 -27.60
C GLU A 255 2.72 4.08 -28.75
N GLU A 256 2.22 5.30 -28.58
CA GLU A 256 2.26 6.36 -29.60
C GLU A 256 3.54 7.22 -29.52
N ARG A 257 4.39 6.97 -28.51
CA ARG A 257 5.74 7.54 -28.37
C ARG A 257 6.85 6.57 -28.77
N ALA A 258 6.50 5.38 -29.28
CA ALA A 258 7.48 4.56 -29.97
C ALA A 258 7.97 5.35 -31.20
N PRO A 259 9.28 5.59 -31.35
CA PRO A 259 9.77 6.24 -32.55
C PRO A 259 9.39 5.37 -33.75
N LEU A 260 8.68 5.95 -34.72
CA LEU A 260 8.40 5.33 -36.02
C LEU A 260 9.70 5.27 -36.83
N VAL A 261 10.63 4.42 -36.42
CA VAL A 261 11.82 4.08 -37.19
C VAL A 261 12.11 2.60 -36.93
N GLY A 262 12.15 1.83 -38.02
CA GLY A 262 12.35 0.38 -38.01
C GLY A 262 13.75 -0.07 -37.64
#